data_AF-A0AAU2IR60-F1
#
_entry.id   AF-A0AAU2IR60-F1
#
_cell.length_a   1.000
_cell.length_b   1.000
_cell.length_c   1.000
_cell.angle_alpha   90.00
_cell.angle_beta   90.00
_cell.angle_gamma   90.00
#
_symmetry.space_group_name_H-M   'P 1'
#
loop_
_entity.id
_entity.type
_entity.pdbx_description
1 polymer ?
#
loop_
_entity_poly.entity_id
_entity_poly.type
_entity_poly.pdbx_seq_one_letter_code
_entity_poly.pdbx_strand_id
1 'polypeptide(L)'
;MPLPNVDRHYWQLVQAMHPELGFFSELLMSCALGVAEPDAEAFRRASRAAGTNPEHCFFADDTMANTGAAKALGFQARWFRDVPGLHRALQGA
;
A
#
# COMPACT_ATOMS: atom_id res chain seq x y z
N MET A 1 5.22 -2.06 -0.78
CA MET A 1 4.72 -2.56 0.50
C MET A 1 3.21 -2.37 0.52
N PRO A 2 2.39 -3.43 0.67
CA PRO A 2 0.92 -3.33 0.61
C PRO A 2 0.31 -2.85 1.94
N LEU A 3 -0.75 -2.03 1.86
CA LEU A 3 -1.49 -1.41 2.98
C LEU A 3 -3.01 -1.70 2.90
N PRO A 4 -3.45 -2.98 2.97
CA PRO A 4 -4.86 -3.30 2.83
C PRO A 4 -5.69 -2.92 4.08
N ASN A 5 -6.94 -2.49 3.83
CA ASN A 5 -7.94 -2.20 4.85
C ASN A 5 -8.74 -3.45 5.20
N VAL A 6 -8.24 -4.24 6.15
CA VAL A 6 -8.79 -5.55 6.54
C VAL A 6 -8.89 -5.63 8.05
N ASP A 7 -9.98 -6.18 8.60
CA ASP A 7 -10.09 -6.41 10.04
C ASP A 7 -9.14 -7.51 10.52
N ARG A 8 -8.85 -7.50 11.83
CA ARG A 8 -7.84 -8.39 12.44
C ARG A 8 -8.18 -9.89 12.32
N HIS A 9 -9.45 -10.26 12.39
CA HIS A 9 -9.88 -11.66 12.36
C HIS A 9 -9.85 -12.19 10.94
N TYR A 10 -10.28 -11.39 9.97
CA TYR A 10 -10.22 -11.77 8.57
C TYR A 10 -8.78 -11.85 8.04
N TRP A 11 -7.87 -11.03 8.57
CA TRP A 11 -6.46 -11.05 8.16
C TRP A 11 -5.77 -12.41 8.34
N GLN A 12 -6.09 -13.17 9.38
CA GLN A 12 -5.49 -14.50 9.60
C GLN A 12 -5.86 -15.47 8.48
N LEU A 13 -7.10 -15.40 7.98
CA LEU A 13 -7.57 -16.21 6.88
C LEU A 13 -6.93 -15.79 5.56
N VAL A 14 -6.84 -14.47 5.32
CA VAL A 14 -6.17 -13.92 4.12
C VAL A 14 -4.71 -14.36 4.08
N GLN A 15 -3.97 -14.28 5.19
CA GLN A 15 -2.58 -14.73 5.25
C GLN A 15 -2.43 -16.23 4.93
N ALA A 16 -3.33 -17.07 5.44
CA ALA A 16 -3.30 -18.50 5.18
C ALA A 16 -3.63 -18.84 3.72
N MET A 17 -4.51 -18.05 3.09
CA MET A 17 -4.98 -18.28 1.72
C MET A 17 -4.06 -17.70 0.64
N HIS A 18 -3.19 -16.75 1.00
CA HIS A 18 -2.35 -16.02 0.06
C HIS A 18 -0.84 -16.14 0.38
N PRO A 19 -0.20 -17.29 0.07
CA PRO A 19 1.23 -17.49 0.25
C PRO A 19 2.09 -16.44 -0.47
N GLU A 20 1.59 -15.85 -1.56
CA GLU A 20 2.24 -14.76 -2.31
C GLU A 20 2.51 -13.52 -1.47
N LEU A 21 1.83 -13.34 -0.33
CA LEU A 21 2.16 -12.26 0.61
C LEU A 21 3.59 -12.38 1.16
N GLY A 22 4.21 -13.56 1.08
CA GLY A 22 5.62 -13.79 1.41
C GLY A 22 6.61 -13.10 0.47
N PHE A 23 6.19 -12.58 -0.70
CA PHE A 23 7.06 -11.78 -1.57
C PHE A 23 7.34 -10.37 -1.03
N PHE A 24 6.59 -9.92 -0.01
CA PHE A 24 6.77 -8.60 0.58
C PHE A 24 7.65 -8.69 1.82
N SER A 25 8.65 -7.80 1.90
CA SER A 25 9.52 -7.69 3.07
C SER A 25 8.75 -7.25 4.33
N GLU A 26 7.69 -6.46 4.13
CA GLU A 26 6.82 -6.00 5.22
C GLU A 26 5.36 -5.90 4.77
N LEU A 27 4.46 -6.17 5.71
CA LEU A 27 3.01 -6.08 5.55
C LEU A 27 2.47 -5.14 6.64
N LEU A 28 1.96 -3.97 6.25
CA LEU A 28 1.36 -3.04 7.18
C LEU A 28 -0.17 -3.12 7.10
N MET A 29 -0.80 -3.55 8.18
CA MET A 29 -2.26 -3.69 8.25
C MET A 29 -2.88 -2.49 8.94
N SER A 30 -3.90 -1.88 8.34
CA SER A 30 -4.57 -0.74 8.98
C SER A 30 -5.18 -1.09 10.33
N CYS A 31 -5.69 -2.32 10.52
CA CYS A 31 -6.17 -2.80 11.82
C CYS A 31 -5.07 -2.93 12.88
N ALA A 32 -3.83 -3.24 12.49
CA ALA A 32 -2.68 -3.29 13.39
C ALA A 32 -2.11 -1.90 13.66
N LEU A 33 -2.18 -1.01 12.66
CA LEU A 33 -1.70 0.37 12.75
C LEU A 33 -2.68 1.30 13.48
N GLY A 34 -3.97 0.97 13.51
CA GLY A 34 -5.04 1.85 14.00
C GLY A 34 -5.29 3.08 13.11
N VAL A 35 -4.65 3.13 11.94
CA VAL A 35 -4.81 4.18 10.91
C VAL A 35 -4.96 3.49 9.57
N ALA A 36 -5.78 4.07 8.69
CA ALA A 36 -6.11 3.53 7.39
C ALA A 36 -5.89 4.59 6.31
N GLU A 37 -5.55 4.16 5.10
CA GLU A 37 -5.64 5.05 3.95
C GLU A 37 -7.09 5.55 3.79
N PRO A 38 -7.31 6.82 3.39
CA PRO A 38 -6.34 7.79 2.87
C PRO A 38 -5.70 8.70 3.93
N ASP A 39 -5.72 8.35 5.22
CA ASP A 39 -5.05 9.14 6.26
C ASP A 39 -3.55 9.28 5.96
N ALA A 40 -3.05 10.51 5.99
CA ALA A 40 -1.64 10.83 5.75
C ALA A 40 -0.68 10.04 6.66
N GLU A 41 -1.12 9.72 7.89
CA GLU A 41 -0.32 8.95 8.84
C GLU A 41 -0.05 7.52 8.38
N ALA A 42 -0.97 6.89 7.63
CA ALA A 42 -0.76 5.55 7.07
C ALA A 42 0.45 5.55 6.11
N PHE A 43 0.53 6.54 5.22
CA PHE A 43 1.63 6.69 4.27
C PHE A 43 2.96 7.07 4.94
N ARG A 44 2.93 7.95 5.96
CA ARG A 44 4.14 8.26 6.74
C ARG A 44 4.72 7.03 7.42
N ARG A 45 3.86 6.17 7.96
CA ARG A 45 4.29 4.90 8.55
C ARG A 45 4.84 3.95 7.50
N ALA A 46 4.24 3.88 6.31
CA ALA A 46 4.77 3.09 5.22
C ALA A 46 6.17 3.51 4.78
N SER A 47 6.41 4.81 4.58
CA SER A 47 7.75 5.31 4.25
C SER A 47 8.76 5.01 5.35
N ARG A 48 8.37 5.17 6.63
CA ARG A 48 9.23 4.83 7.77
C ARG A 48 9.57 3.33 7.81
N ALA A 49 8.58 2.47 7.59
CA ALA A 49 8.76 1.02 7.59
C ALA A 49 9.64 0.56 6.42
N ALA A 50 9.45 1.17 5.24
CA ALA A 50 10.33 0.99 4.08
C ALA A 50 11.75 1.59 4.25
N GLY A 51 12.01 2.35 5.32
CA GLY A 51 13.32 2.94 5.60
C GLY A 51 13.78 3.99 4.59
N THR A 52 12.87 4.60 3.83
CA THR A 52 13.20 5.57 2.77
C THR A 52 12.23 6.74 2.72
N ASN A 53 12.63 7.85 2.09
CA ASN A 53 11.77 9.02 1.96
C ASN A 53 10.61 8.75 0.99
N PRO A 54 9.45 9.41 1.16
CA PRO A 54 8.28 9.26 0.29
C PRO A 54 8.58 9.37 -1.21
N GLU A 55 9.50 10.26 -1.62
CA GLU A 55 9.90 10.48 -3.02
C GLU A 55 10.57 9.26 -3.67
N HIS A 56 11.12 8.35 -2.85
CA HIS A 56 11.69 7.08 -3.27
C HIS A 56 10.71 5.90 -3.11
N CYS A 57 9.46 6.18 -2.75
CA CYS A 57 8.42 5.17 -2.64
C CYS A 57 7.46 5.24 -3.82
N PHE A 58 7.24 4.08 -4.45
CA PHE A 58 6.15 3.87 -5.40
C PHE A 58 4.91 3.32 -4.69
N PHE A 59 3.75 3.88 -4.99
CA PHE A 59 2.46 3.45 -4.43
C PHE A 59 1.47 3.16 -5.57
N ALA A 60 0.80 2.01 -5.52
CA ALA A 60 -0.25 1.68 -6.48
C ALA A 60 -1.46 1.15 -5.74
N ASP A 61 -2.64 1.68 -6.08
CA ASP A 61 -3.90 1.34 -5.42
C ASP A 61 -5.08 1.57 -6.39
N ASP A 62 -6.18 0.86 -6.17
CA ASP A 62 -7.38 0.95 -7.00
C ASP A 62 -8.38 2.05 -6.56
N THR A 63 -8.04 2.75 -5.48
CA THR A 63 -8.81 3.86 -4.92
C THR A 63 -8.12 5.20 -5.20
N MET A 64 -8.82 6.08 -5.92
CA MET A 64 -8.27 7.39 -6.31
C MET A 64 -7.91 8.27 -5.11
N ALA A 65 -8.69 8.22 -4.02
CA ALA A 65 -8.44 9.00 -2.82
C ALA A 65 -7.09 8.64 -2.17
N ASN A 66 -6.76 7.34 -2.10
CA ASN A 66 -5.51 6.83 -1.54
C ASN A 66 -4.32 7.32 -2.37
N THR A 67 -4.38 7.17 -3.69
CA THR A 67 -3.31 7.65 -4.57
C THR A 67 -3.15 9.18 -4.53
N GLY A 68 -4.24 9.93 -4.34
CA GLY A 68 -4.21 11.38 -4.13
C GLY A 68 -3.48 11.77 -2.84
N ALA A 69 -3.81 11.12 -1.73
CA ALA A 69 -3.15 11.35 -0.44
C ALA A 69 -1.66 10.98 -0.47
N ALA A 70 -1.30 9.87 -1.12
CA ALA A 70 0.09 9.46 -1.32
C ALA A 70 0.88 10.53 -2.12
N LYS A 71 0.31 11.05 -3.23
CA LYS A 71 0.95 12.12 -4.02
C LYS A 71 1.19 13.38 -3.21
N ALA A 72 0.23 13.77 -2.37
CA ALA A 72 0.35 14.95 -1.53
C ALA A 72 1.52 14.86 -0.53
N LEU A 73 2.00 13.65 -0.24
CA LEU A 73 3.14 13.37 0.63
C LEU A 73 4.45 13.11 -0.12
N GLY A 74 4.45 13.20 -1.45
CA GLY A 74 5.65 13.02 -2.29
C GLY A 74 5.82 11.61 -2.88
N PHE A 75 4.90 10.68 -2.65
CA PHE A 75 4.98 9.35 -3.25
C PHE A 75 4.80 9.40 -4.76
N GLN A 76 5.52 8.52 -5.46
CA GLN A 76 5.22 8.19 -6.85
C GLN A 76 3.99 7.28 -6.89
N ALA A 77 2.79 7.87 -6.91
CA ALA A 77 1.55 7.10 -6.82
C ALA A 77 0.79 6.96 -8.15
N ARG A 78 0.32 5.74 -8.45
CA ARG A 78 -0.45 5.40 -9.65
C ARG A 78 -1.74 4.68 -9.29
N TRP A 79 -2.85 5.15 -9.88
CA TRP A 79 -4.13 4.48 -9.78
C TRP A 79 -4.28 3.41 -10.88
N PHE A 80 -4.81 2.24 -10.53
CA PHE A 80 -5.08 1.16 -11.48
C PHE A 80 -6.44 0.50 -11.19
N ARG A 81 -6.97 -0.33 -12.10
CA ARG A 81 -8.26 -1.04 -11.90
C ARG A 81 -8.22 -2.52 -12.23
N ASP A 82 -7.12 -2.98 -12.83
CA ASP A 82 -6.94 -4.33 -13.33
C ASP A 82 -5.45 -4.68 -13.41
N VAL A 83 -5.16 -5.96 -13.63
CA VAL A 83 -3.79 -6.48 -13.75
C VAL A 83 -3.01 -5.78 -14.89
N PRO A 84 -3.57 -5.57 -16.11
CA PRO A 84 -2.87 -4.81 -17.15
C PRO A 84 -2.57 -3.36 -16.76
N GLY A 85 -3.48 -2.71 -16.02
CA GLY A 85 -3.28 -1.38 -15.46
C GLY A 85 -2.15 -1.33 -14.45
N LEU A 86 -2.09 -2.31 -13.54
CA LEU A 86 -0.99 -2.44 -12.58
C LEU A 86 0.35 -2.66 -13.28
N HIS A 87 0.39 -3.55 -14.27
CA HIS A 87 1.63 -3.80 -15.03
C HIS A 87 2.15 -2.52 -15.69
N ARG A 88 1.28 -1.74 -16.33
CA ARG A 88 1.66 -0.43 -16.89
C ARG A 88 2.14 0.55 -15.82
N ALA A 89 1.52 0.54 -14.65
CA ALA A 89 1.91 1.40 -13.53
C ALA A 89 3.34 1.08 -13.03
N LEU A 90 3.73 -0.20 -13.03
CA LEU A 90 5.04 -0.67 -12.59
C LEU A 90 6.16 -0.48 -13.63
N GLN A 91 5.84 -0.46 -14.93
CA GLN A 91 6.84 -0.29 -15.99
C GLN A 91 7.44 1.13 -16.08
N GLY A 92 6.83 2.10 -15.41
CA GLY A 92 7.29 3.50 -15.38
C GLY A 92 7.65 4.00 -13.98
N ALA A 93 7.90 3.07 -13.05
CA ALA A 93 8.32 3.33 -11.67
C ALA A 93 9.83 3.17 -11.52
#